data_AF-A0A9D1NDI4-F1
#
_entry.id   AF-A0A9D1NDI4-F1
#
_cell.length_a   1.000
_cell.length_b   1.000
_cell.length_c   1.000
_cell.angle_alpha   90.00
_cell.angle_beta   90.00
_cell.angle_gamma   90.00
#
_symmetry.space_group_name_H-M   'P 1'
#
loop_
_entity.id
_entity.type
_entity.pdbx_description
1 polymer ?
#
loop_
_entity_poly.entity_id
_entity_poly.type
_entity_poly.pdbx_seq_one_letter_code
_entity_poly.pdbx_strand_id
1 'polypeptide(L)'
;LTDVIAEKTGIDGKFVEETLLKFYPRGAIGSFMTEYFEMAFRGRDEATEFERATTCLFKDVFNFETHHVGPIGLTPDVLLISDQEGYCGIIDNKAYSKYSISNDHHNRMVHNYIEGFSRYCQSQNPLAFFSYIAGGFGNNINGQIQSIVHEAGVHGCAFAVTNVIQLVEKHQVMPYSHLDLKDIFTLDRQVLLSDL
;
A
#
# COMPACT_ATOMS: atom_id res chain seq x y z
N LEU A 1 3.69 5.25 -19.91
CA LEU A 1 3.93 3.90 -19.36
C LEU A 1 4.69 2.96 -20.26
N THR A 2 4.13 2.68 -21.44
CA THR A 2 4.63 1.71 -22.42
C THR A 2 6.06 2.00 -22.79
N ASP A 3 6.36 3.27 -23.08
CA ASP A 3 7.71 3.71 -23.46
C ASP A 3 8.73 3.57 -22.31
N VAL A 4 8.34 3.87 -21.06
CA VAL A 4 9.25 3.78 -19.90
C VAL A 4 9.56 2.32 -19.53
N ILE A 5 8.55 1.45 -19.58
CA ILE A 5 8.75 0.01 -19.37
C ILE A 5 9.55 -0.56 -20.52
N ALA A 6 9.24 -0.19 -21.77
CA ALA A 6 9.99 -0.63 -22.94
C ALA A 6 11.47 -0.22 -22.85
N GLU A 7 11.75 1.02 -22.45
CA GLU A 7 13.10 1.55 -22.31
C GLU A 7 13.88 0.88 -21.17
N LYS A 8 13.23 0.59 -20.03
CA LYS A 8 13.87 -0.09 -18.89
C LYS A 8 14.02 -1.60 -19.04
N THR A 9 13.15 -2.24 -19.81
CA THR A 9 13.11 -3.71 -19.94
C THR A 9 13.62 -4.21 -21.29
N GLY A 10 13.76 -3.33 -22.29
CA GLY A 10 14.06 -3.69 -23.67
C GLY A 10 12.89 -4.41 -24.38
N ILE A 11 11.72 -4.47 -23.74
CA ILE A 11 10.53 -5.13 -24.28
C ILE A 11 9.81 -4.17 -25.23
N ASP A 12 9.31 -4.69 -26.34
CA ASP A 12 8.59 -3.90 -27.33
C ASP A 12 7.39 -3.14 -26.73
N GLY A 13 7.26 -1.85 -27.06
CA GLY A 13 6.24 -0.97 -26.47
C GLY A 13 4.81 -1.42 -26.76
N LYS A 14 4.56 -2.01 -27.93
CA LYS A 14 3.27 -2.62 -28.27
C LYS A 14 3.00 -3.86 -27.44
N PHE A 15 4.00 -4.70 -27.21
CA PHE A 15 3.85 -5.86 -26.33
C PHE A 15 3.55 -5.45 -24.88
N VAL A 16 4.19 -4.38 -24.38
CA VAL A 16 3.87 -3.81 -23.06
C VAL A 16 2.44 -3.31 -23.04
N GLU A 17 2.01 -2.57 -24.05
CA GLU A 17 0.66 -2.03 -24.17
C GLU A 17 -0.41 -3.13 -24.23
N GLU A 18 -0.19 -4.15 -25.08
CA GLU A 18 -1.06 -5.31 -25.20
C GLU A 18 -1.12 -6.12 -23.90
N THR A 19 0.01 -6.24 -23.20
CA THR A 19 0.07 -6.88 -21.88
C THR A 19 -0.75 -6.10 -20.87
N LEU A 20 -0.60 -4.78 -20.82
CA LEU A 20 -1.37 -3.92 -19.93
C LEU A 20 -2.87 -3.97 -20.27
N LEU A 21 -3.26 -3.82 -21.53
CA LEU A 21 -4.66 -3.90 -21.94
C LEU A 21 -5.27 -5.29 -21.66
N LYS A 22 -4.47 -6.35 -21.75
CA LYS A 22 -4.90 -7.73 -21.46
C LYS A 22 -5.10 -7.98 -19.97
N PHE A 23 -4.25 -7.43 -19.11
CA PHE A 23 -4.36 -7.58 -17.66
C PHE A 23 -5.31 -6.55 -17.02
N TYR A 24 -5.51 -5.38 -17.64
CA TYR A 24 -6.33 -4.27 -17.12
C TYR A 24 -7.51 -3.88 -18.05
N PRO A 25 -8.39 -4.80 -18.46
CA PRO A 25 -9.37 -4.57 -19.53
C PRO A 25 -10.57 -3.67 -19.15
N ARG A 26 -10.68 -3.20 -17.89
CA ARG A 26 -11.93 -2.62 -17.34
C ARG A 26 -11.87 -1.09 -17.18
N GLY A 27 -12.11 -0.34 -18.27
CA GLY A 27 -12.55 1.07 -18.22
C GLY A 27 -11.80 2.00 -17.25
N ALA A 28 -12.53 2.90 -16.57
CA ALA A 28 -11.96 3.93 -15.68
C ALA A 28 -11.15 3.39 -14.48
N ILE A 29 -11.47 2.17 -14.02
CA ILE A 29 -10.68 1.50 -12.97
C ILE A 29 -9.35 1.01 -13.54
N GLY A 30 -9.36 0.47 -14.77
CA GLY A 30 -8.12 0.09 -15.47
C GLY A 30 -7.18 1.27 -15.65
N SER A 31 -7.69 2.44 -16.07
CA SER A 31 -6.88 3.65 -16.18
C SER A 31 -6.36 4.14 -14.82
N PHE A 32 -7.19 4.11 -13.78
CA PHE A 32 -6.75 4.44 -12.42
C PHE A 32 -5.66 3.48 -11.92
N MET A 33 -5.82 2.16 -12.10
CA MET A 33 -4.82 1.17 -11.67
C MET A 33 -3.51 1.31 -12.43
N THR A 34 -3.59 1.68 -13.71
CA THR A 34 -2.43 1.99 -14.54
C THR A 34 -1.67 3.19 -13.98
N GLU A 35 -2.38 4.28 -13.67
CA GLU A 35 -1.78 5.49 -13.09
C GLU A 35 -1.22 5.21 -11.68
N TYR A 36 -1.98 4.48 -10.86
CA TYR A 36 -1.57 4.05 -9.51
C TYR A 36 -0.29 3.22 -9.53
N PHE A 37 -0.17 2.29 -10.48
CA PHE A 37 1.05 1.55 -10.73
C PHE A 37 2.20 2.51 -11.05
N GLU A 38 2.00 3.45 -11.98
CA GLU A 38 3.03 4.41 -12.39
C GLU A 38 3.57 5.26 -11.25
N MET A 39 2.68 5.79 -10.40
CA MET A 39 3.05 6.61 -9.25
C MET A 39 4.05 5.90 -8.32
N ALA A 40 3.92 4.57 -8.16
CA ALA A 40 4.84 3.77 -7.35
C ALA A 40 6.28 3.69 -7.90
N PHE A 41 6.52 4.11 -9.16
CA PHE A 41 7.83 4.07 -9.83
C PHE A 41 8.39 5.45 -10.21
N ARG A 42 7.64 6.54 -9.99
CA ARG A 42 8.03 7.92 -10.39
C ARG A 42 8.88 8.66 -9.35
N GLY A 43 9.21 8.03 -8.22
CA GLY A 43 10.06 8.66 -7.19
C GLY A 43 9.32 9.74 -6.41
N ARG A 44 10.07 10.73 -5.89
CA ARG A 44 9.51 11.72 -4.95
C ARG A 44 8.62 12.78 -5.60
N ASP A 45 8.70 12.96 -6.92
CA ASP A 45 8.01 14.05 -7.62
C ASP A 45 6.48 13.86 -7.63
N GLU A 46 5.99 12.64 -7.43
CA GLU A 46 4.55 12.29 -7.36
C GLU A 46 4.20 11.49 -6.09
N ALA A 47 4.99 11.63 -5.03
CA ALA A 47 4.73 10.91 -3.78
C ALA A 47 3.34 11.30 -3.20
N THR A 48 2.99 12.58 -3.21
CA THR A 48 1.71 13.07 -2.67
C THR A 48 0.52 12.50 -3.43
N GLU A 49 0.62 12.40 -4.74
CA GLU A 49 -0.38 11.86 -5.64
C GLU A 49 -0.56 10.37 -5.39
N PHE A 50 0.53 9.63 -5.14
CA PHE A 50 0.48 8.22 -4.77
C PHE A 50 -0.26 7.99 -3.44
N GLU A 51 -0.02 8.84 -2.45
CA GLU A 51 -0.68 8.82 -1.15
C GLU A 51 -2.19 9.11 -1.29
N ARG A 52 -2.55 10.11 -2.08
CA ARG A 52 -3.95 10.47 -2.38
C ARG A 52 -4.67 9.36 -3.14
N ALA A 53 -4.03 8.77 -4.14
CA ALA A 53 -4.57 7.66 -4.89
C ALA A 53 -4.78 6.44 -3.99
N THR A 54 -3.84 6.15 -3.09
CA THR A 54 -4.00 5.08 -2.09
C THR A 54 -5.18 5.38 -1.16
N THR A 55 -5.32 6.62 -0.70
CA THR A 55 -6.47 7.04 0.13
C THR A 55 -7.79 6.80 -0.60
N CYS A 56 -7.92 7.27 -1.85
CA CYS A 56 -9.14 7.05 -2.65
C CYS A 56 -9.39 5.56 -2.92
N LEU A 57 -8.35 4.76 -3.15
CA LEU A 57 -8.50 3.33 -3.37
C LEU A 57 -9.16 2.63 -2.18
N PHE A 58 -8.61 2.83 -0.98
CA PHE A 58 -9.17 2.20 0.23
C PHE A 58 -10.56 2.72 0.60
N LYS A 59 -10.86 3.97 0.24
CA LYS A 59 -12.19 4.55 0.42
C LYS A 59 -13.23 3.98 -0.54
N ASP A 60 -12.95 4.09 -1.84
CA ASP A 60 -13.98 3.94 -2.87
C ASP A 60 -14.09 2.48 -3.36
N VAL A 61 -13.02 1.70 -3.22
CA VAL A 61 -13.00 0.28 -3.61
C VAL A 61 -13.23 -0.62 -2.41
N PHE A 62 -12.53 -0.38 -1.30
CA PHE A 62 -12.59 -1.25 -0.13
C PHE A 62 -13.54 -0.76 0.97
N ASN A 63 -14.19 0.40 0.79
CA ASN A 63 -15.20 0.96 1.70
C ASN A 63 -14.72 1.23 3.15
N PHE A 64 -13.44 1.53 3.33
CA PHE A 64 -12.96 2.07 4.61
C PHE A 64 -13.36 3.55 4.77
N GLU A 65 -13.49 4.00 6.01
CA GLU A 65 -13.25 5.41 6.29
C GLU A 65 -11.75 5.67 6.20
N THR A 66 -11.33 6.61 5.36
CA THR A 66 -9.91 6.84 5.06
C THR A 66 -9.53 8.32 5.13
N HIS A 67 -8.34 8.60 5.65
CA HIS A 67 -7.82 9.97 5.76
C HIS A 67 -6.38 10.05 5.25
N HIS A 68 -6.09 11.02 4.39
CA HIS A 68 -4.73 11.38 3.98
C HIS A 68 -4.11 12.24 5.09
N VAL A 69 -3.33 11.60 5.97
CA VAL A 69 -2.79 12.23 7.19
C VAL A 69 -1.32 12.67 7.05
N GLY A 70 -0.61 12.19 6.02
CA GLY A 70 0.80 12.53 5.75
C GLY A 70 1.14 14.03 5.83
N PRO A 71 0.30 14.97 5.35
CA PRO A 71 0.58 16.41 5.43
C PRO A 71 0.69 16.98 6.86
N ILE A 72 0.23 16.26 7.89
CA ILE A 72 0.37 16.66 9.30
C ILE A 72 1.85 16.60 9.73
N GLY A 73 2.64 15.74 9.08
CA GLY A 73 4.04 15.51 9.41
C GLY A 73 4.20 14.54 10.59
N LEU A 74 5.28 13.75 10.58
CA LEU A 74 5.53 12.67 11.55
C LEU A 74 4.33 11.72 11.73
N THR A 75 3.58 11.52 10.65
CA THR A 75 2.40 10.68 10.53
C THR A 75 2.58 9.77 9.31
N PRO A 76 1.89 8.62 9.26
CA PRO A 76 1.84 7.80 8.06
C PRO A 76 1.13 8.58 6.94
N ASP A 77 1.13 8.03 5.73
CA ASP A 77 0.48 8.71 4.61
C ASP A 77 -1.05 8.58 4.69
N VAL A 78 -1.53 7.36 4.97
CA VAL A 78 -2.97 7.05 5.00
C VAL A 78 -3.35 6.40 6.33
N LEU A 79 -4.45 6.88 6.91
CA LEU A 79 -5.14 6.27 8.04
C LEU A 79 -6.42 5.60 7.52
N LEU A 80 -6.62 4.35 7.91
CA LEU A 80 -7.83 3.56 7.65
C LEU A 80 -8.58 3.33 8.96
N ILE A 81 -9.90 3.46 8.93
CA ILE A 81 -10.80 3.22 10.06
C ILE A 81 -11.89 2.26 9.58
N SER A 82 -12.04 1.17 10.32
CA SER A 82 -13.09 0.18 10.13
C SER A 82 -13.89 0.08 11.43
N ASP A 83 -14.92 0.93 11.54
CA ASP A 83 -15.82 0.89 12.70
C ASP A 83 -16.65 -0.40 12.76
N GLN A 84 -16.96 -0.99 11.60
CA GLN A 84 -17.66 -2.27 11.53
C GLN A 84 -16.89 -3.39 12.23
N GLU A 85 -15.56 -3.45 12.02
CA GLU A 85 -14.70 -4.50 12.60
C GLU A 85 -13.89 -4.00 13.81
N GLY A 86 -14.13 -2.76 14.26
CA GLY A 86 -13.51 -2.15 15.44
C GLY A 86 -12.00 -2.05 15.38
N TYR A 87 -11.41 -1.63 14.24
CA TYR A 87 -9.97 -1.44 14.13
C TYR A 87 -9.57 -0.26 13.23
N CYS A 88 -8.31 0.17 13.38
CA CYS A 88 -7.64 1.10 12.48
C CYS A 88 -6.40 0.48 11.84
N GLY A 89 -6.02 0.98 10.68
CA GLY A 89 -4.79 0.59 9.97
C GLY A 89 -4.05 1.83 9.49
N ILE A 90 -2.73 1.74 9.36
CA ILE A 90 -1.92 2.82 8.79
C ILE A 90 -1.11 2.34 7.60
N ILE A 91 -0.98 3.18 6.58
CA ILE A 91 -0.25 2.88 5.37
C ILE A 91 0.74 4.00 5.08
N ASP A 92 1.96 3.60 4.73
CA ASP A 92 3.04 4.49 4.31
C ASP A 92 3.46 4.10 2.88
N ASN A 93 3.23 5.01 1.95
CA ASN A 93 3.52 4.86 0.54
C ASN A 93 5.00 5.16 0.25
N LYS A 94 5.58 4.38 -0.65
CA LYS A 94 6.98 4.48 -1.03
C LYS A 94 7.13 4.28 -2.53
N ALA A 95 7.30 5.38 -3.25
CA ALA A 95 7.48 5.40 -4.71
C ALA A 95 8.88 4.91 -5.15
N TYR A 96 9.21 3.67 -4.81
CA TYR A 96 10.48 3.01 -5.13
C TYR A 96 10.21 1.63 -5.76
N SER A 97 10.95 1.32 -6.84
CA SER A 97 10.88 0.02 -7.51
C SER A 97 11.44 -1.14 -6.68
N LYS A 98 12.36 -0.83 -5.75
CA LYS A 98 13.02 -1.78 -4.86
C LYS A 98 13.26 -1.13 -3.50
N TYR A 99 12.19 -1.02 -2.72
CA TYR A 99 12.20 -0.42 -1.40
C TYR A 99 12.84 -1.33 -0.35
N SER A 100 13.56 -0.72 0.59
CA SER A 100 14.01 -1.34 1.82
C SER A 100 13.80 -0.32 2.94
N ILE A 101 13.45 -0.80 4.13
CA ILE A 101 13.17 0.06 5.27
C ILE A 101 14.52 0.54 5.84
N SER A 102 14.82 1.83 5.68
CA SER A 102 16.00 2.44 6.30
C SER A 102 15.78 2.57 7.81
N ASN A 103 16.87 2.77 8.58
CA ASN A 103 16.74 3.03 10.02
C ASN A 103 15.86 4.26 10.32
N ASP A 104 15.90 5.29 9.47
CA ASP A 104 15.01 6.46 9.61
C ASP A 104 13.53 6.06 9.42
N HIS A 105 13.22 5.29 8.38
CA HIS A 105 11.84 4.87 8.11
C HIS A 105 11.32 3.88 9.16
N HIS A 106 12.20 3.01 9.68
CA HIS A 106 11.89 2.12 10.81
C HIS A 106 11.54 2.96 12.06
N ASN A 107 12.41 3.88 12.45
CA ASN A 107 12.20 4.74 13.61
C ASN A 107 10.92 5.59 13.48
N ARG A 108 10.62 6.09 12.27
CA ARG A 108 9.36 6.82 12.02
C ARG A 108 8.15 5.93 12.24
N MET A 109 8.15 4.72 11.69
CA MET A 109 7.03 3.81 11.85
C MET A 109 6.81 3.45 13.32
N VAL A 110 7.86 3.09 14.05
CA VAL A 110 7.78 2.72 15.47
C VAL A 110 7.43 3.93 16.35
N HIS A 111 8.33 4.92 16.41
CA HIS A 111 8.31 5.96 17.44
C HIS A 111 7.48 7.20 17.06
N ASN A 112 7.08 7.35 15.80
CA ASN A 112 6.26 8.48 15.38
C ASN A 112 4.85 8.04 14.99
N TYR A 113 4.74 7.01 14.16
CA TYR A 113 3.44 6.62 13.61
C TYR A 113 2.71 5.75 14.64
N ILE A 114 3.23 4.57 14.96
CA ILE A 114 2.59 3.62 15.88
C ILE A 114 2.47 4.20 17.29
N GLU A 115 3.56 4.66 17.90
CA GLU A 115 3.52 5.28 19.24
C GLU A 115 2.69 6.58 19.26
N GLY A 116 2.70 7.34 18.17
CA GLY A 116 1.98 8.61 18.05
C GLY A 116 0.54 8.48 17.56
N PHE A 117 0.00 7.27 17.43
CA PHE A 117 -1.28 6.98 16.79
C PHE A 117 -2.44 7.85 17.28
N SER A 118 -2.52 8.09 18.60
CA SER A 118 -3.57 8.92 19.23
C SER A 118 -3.52 10.40 18.86
N ARG A 119 -2.43 10.88 18.25
CA ARG A 119 -2.29 12.29 17.83
C ARG A 119 -3.03 12.59 16.54
N TYR A 120 -3.25 11.58 15.70
CA TYR A 120 -3.81 11.74 14.36
C TYR A 120 -5.01 10.82 14.09
N CYS A 121 -5.30 9.85 14.95
CA CYS A 121 -6.55 9.10 14.93
C CYS A 121 -7.47 9.55 16.07
N GLN A 122 -8.70 9.96 15.73
CA GLN A 122 -9.72 10.35 16.70
C GLN A 122 -10.67 9.20 17.08
N SER A 123 -10.61 8.07 16.36
CA SER A 123 -11.40 6.88 16.67
C SER A 123 -10.92 6.24 17.98
N GLN A 124 -11.83 5.54 18.66
CA GLN A 124 -11.50 4.72 19.83
C GLN A 124 -10.99 3.32 19.43
N ASN A 125 -11.01 2.99 18.14
CA ASN A 125 -10.57 1.70 17.65
C ASN A 125 -9.03 1.56 17.76
N PRO A 126 -8.52 0.38 18.16
CA PRO A 126 -7.09 0.12 18.24
C PRO A 126 -6.44 0.07 16.84
N LEU A 127 -5.16 0.44 16.79
CA LEU A 127 -4.31 0.20 15.62
C LEU A 127 -4.02 -1.30 15.49
N ALA A 128 -4.58 -1.95 14.47
CA ALA A 128 -4.41 -3.37 14.22
C ALA A 128 -3.21 -3.68 13.32
N PHE A 129 -2.91 -2.80 12.35
CA PHE A 129 -1.78 -3.03 11.45
C PHE A 129 -1.12 -1.75 10.94
N PHE A 130 0.15 -1.90 10.53
CA PHE A 130 0.84 -0.97 9.65
C PHE A 130 1.17 -1.63 8.30
N SER A 131 1.33 -0.84 7.24
CA SER A 131 1.77 -1.37 5.95
C SER A 131 2.64 -0.39 5.18
N TYR A 132 3.61 -0.92 4.46
CA TYR A 132 4.30 -0.18 3.40
C TYR A 132 3.76 -0.60 2.04
N ILE A 133 3.36 0.37 1.21
CA ILE A 133 3.00 0.11 -0.20
C ILE A 133 4.04 0.72 -1.13
N ALA A 134 4.65 -0.12 -1.96
CA ALA A 134 5.73 0.30 -2.87
C ALA A 134 5.67 -0.43 -4.23
N GLY A 135 6.47 0.04 -5.19
CA GLY A 135 6.60 -0.63 -6.50
C GLY A 135 7.22 -2.03 -6.39
N GLY A 136 8.08 -2.24 -5.40
CA GLY A 136 8.66 -3.55 -5.07
C GLY A 136 9.59 -3.47 -3.87
N PHE A 137 10.13 -4.61 -3.42
CA PHE A 137 10.94 -4.68 -2.19
C PHE A 137 12.27 -5.42 -2.37
N GLY A 138 13.23 -5.09 -1.52
CA GLY A 138 14.49 -5.83 -1.37
C GLY A 138 14.30 -7.14 -0.61
N ASN A 139 15.28 -8.05 -0.75
CA ASN A 139 15.22 -9.41 -0.18
C ASN A 139 15.13 -9.46 1.36
N ASN A 140 15.48 -8.36 2.04
CA ASN A 140 15.48 -8.26 3.50
C ASN A 140 14.15 -7.75 4.08
N ILE A 141 13.16 -7.40 3.25
CA ILE A 141 11.94 -6.72 3.70
C ILE A 141 11.20 -7.49 4.79
N ASN A 142 11.10 -8.81 4.69
CA ASN A 142 10.41 -9.63 5.70
C ASN A 142 11.08 -9.49 7.08
N GLY A 143 12.41 -9.54 7.14
CA GLY A 143 13.15 -9.33 8.39
C GLY A 143 12.97 -7.91 8.95
N GLN A 144 12.84 -6.91 8.07
CA GLN A 144 12.62 -5.52 8.47
C GLN A 144 11.21 -5.29 9.03
N ILE A 145 10.18 -5.90 8.42
CA ILE A 145 8.80 -5.89 8.95
C ILE A 145 8.77 -6.57 10.32
N GLN A 146 9.34 -7.76 10.43
CA GLN A 146 9.43 -8.51 11.70
C GLN A 146 10.13 -7.70 12.80
N SER A 147 11.17 -6.92 12.46
CA SER A 147 11.83 -6.04 13.42
C SER A 147 10.91 -4.95 13.97
N ILE A 148 10.06 -4.34 13.12
CA ILE A 148 9.07 -3.35 13.57
C ILE A 148 8.01 -4.03 14.43
N VAL A 149 7.50 -5.19 14.00
CA VAL A 149 6.47 -5.95 14.75
C VAL A 149 6.99 -6.32 16.15
N HIS A 150 8.23 -6.81 16.23
CA HIS A 150 8.85 -7.18 17.51
C HIS A 150 9.00 -6.00 18.47
N GLU A 151 9.32 -4.80 17.94
CA GLU A 151 9.57 -3.61 18.74
C GLU A 151 8.31 -2.85 19.12
N ALA A 152 7.39 -2.67 18.17
CA ALA A 152 6.17 -1.89 18.35
C ALA A 152 4.99 -2.72 18.89
N GLY A 153 5.03 -4.05 18.75
CA GLY A 153 3.94 -4.94 19.15
C GLY A 153 2.67 -4.83 18.29
N VAL A 154 2.77 -4.19 17.12
CA VAL A 154 1.68 -4.06 16.15
C VAL A 154 2.07 -4.85 14.90
N HIS A 155 1.15 -5.67 14.40
CA HIS A 155 1.36 -6.46 13.19
C HIS A 155 1.49 -5.58 11.95
N GLY A 156 2.10 -6.09 10.89
CA GLY A 156 2.15 -5.32 9.66
C GLY A 156 2.69 -6.06 8.46
N CYS A 157 2.70 -5.40 7.32
CA CYS A 157 3.13 -6.05 6.09
C CYS A 157 3.82 -5.09 5.12
N ALA A 158 4.37 -5.67 4.05
CA ALA A 158 4.82 -4.94 2.88
C ALA A 158 4.00 -5.38 1.66
N PHE A 159 3.36 -4.45 0.98
CA PHE A 159 2.46 -4.75 -0.14
C PHE A 159 2.99 -4.14 -1.43
N ALA A 160 3.31 -4.99 -2.42
CA ALA A 160 3.74 -4.50 -3.72
C ALA A 160 2.51 -3.95 -4.46
N VAL A 161 2.67 -2.83 -5.17
CA VAL A 161 1.55 -2.18 -5.88
C VAL A 161 0.87 -3.13 -6.87
N THR A 162 1.63 -4.05 -7.49
CA THR A 162 1.11 -5.10 -8.35
C THR A 162 0.16 -6.05 -7.62
N ASN A 163 0.47 -6.38 -6.38
CA ASN A 163 -0.39 -7.25 -5.57
C ASN A 163 -1.61 -6.48 -5.07
N VAL A 164 -1.48 -5.18 -4.77
CA VAL A 164 -2.64 -4.33 -4.40
C VAL A 164 -3.65 -4.28 -5.55
N ILE A 165 -3.17 -4.13 -6.77
CA ILE A 165 -3.99 -4.22 -7.99
C ILE A 165 -4.69 -5.57 -8.08
N GLN A 166 -3.97 -6.68 -7.86
CA GLN A 166 -4.58 -8.02 -7.88
C GLN A 166 -5.64 -8.20 -6.78
N LEU A 167 -5.41 -7.61 -5.61
CA LEU A 167 -6.39 -7.57 -4.53
C LEU A 167 -7.67 -6.83 -4.98
N VAL A 168 -7.54 -5.69 -5.66
CA VAL A 168 -8.69 -4.96 -6.24
C VAL A 168 -9.45 -5.79 -7.26
N GLU A 169 -8.73 -6.42 -8.19
CA GLU A 169 -9.35 -7.26 -9.24
C GLU A 169 -10.14 -8.42 -8.64
N LYS A 170 -9.58 -9.08 -7.63
CA LYS A 170 -10.25 -10.15 -6.88
C LYS A 170 -11.44 -9.63 -6.10
N HIS A 171 -11.30 -8.48 -5.42
CA HIS A 171 -12.39 -7.83 -4.68
C HIS A 171 -13.62 -7.55 -5.56
N GLN A 172 -13.42 -7.15 -6.82
CA GLN A 172 -14.52 -6.89 -7.76
C GLN A 172 -15.32 -8.14 -8.13
N VAL A 173 -14.72 -9.32 -8.02
CA VAL A 173 -15.38 -10.61 -8.34
C VAL A 173 -15.93 -11.25 -7.06
N MET A 174 -15.14 -11.22 -6.00
CA MET A 174 -15.47 -11.73 -4.66
C MET A 174 -15.00 -10.70 -3.63
N PRO A 175 -15.91 -9.86 -3.11
CA PRO A 175 -15.53 -8.79 -2.17
C PRO A 175 -14.92 -9.34 -0.88
N TYR A 176 -13.73 -8.84 -0.55
CA TYR A 176 -13.12 -9.03 0.77
C TYR A 176 -13.85 -8.18 1.81
N SER A 177 -14.12 -8.76 2.97
CA SER A 177 -14.53 -8.00 4.15
C SER A 177 -13.34 -7.25 4.76
N HIS A 178 -13.62 -6.28 5.62
CA HIS A 178 -12.56 -5.62 6.40
C HIS A 178 -11.81 -6.60 7.31
N LEU A 179 -12.44 -7.70 7.73
CA LEU A 179 -11.76 -8.75 8.49
C LEU A 179 -10.75 -9.50 7.63
N ASP A 180 -11.13 -9.90 6.41
CA ASP A 180 -10.22 -10.58 5.47
C ASP A 180 -9.02 -9.68 5.15
N LEU A 181 -9.27 -8.38 4.94
CA LEU A 181 -8.20 -7.42 4.70
C LEU A 181 -7.29 -7.29 5.92
N LYS A 182 -7.83 -7.21 7.14
CA LYS A 182 -7.02 -7.20 8.37
C LYS A 182 -6.11 -8.42 8.44
N ASP A 183 -6.62 -9.61 8.13
CA ASP A 183 -5.84 -10.85 8.16
C ASP A 183 -4.69 -10.83 7.14
N ILE A 184 -4.90 -10.26 5.95
CA ILE A 184 -3.84 -10.07 4.93
C ILE A 184 -2.80 -9.04 5.40
N PHE A 185 -3.23 -7.92 6.00
CA PHE A 185 -2.33 -6.85 6.44
C PHE A 185 -1.54 -7.20 7.71
N THR A 186 -1.89 -8.27 8.42
CA THR A 186 -1.26 -8.72 9.68
C THR A 186 -0.33 -9.92 9.50
N LEU A 187 0.11 -10.22 8.28
CA LEU A 187 0.97 -11.38 7.97
C LEU A 187 2.42 -11.27 8.50
N ASP A 188 2.87 -10.10 8.96
CA ASP A 188 4.23 -9.84 9.44
C ASP A 188 5.34 -10.09 8.40
N ARG A 189 5.00 -9.95 7.12
CA ARG A 189 5.92 -10.13 5.99
C ARG A 189 5.42 -9.40 4.76
N GLN A 190 6.13 -9.54 3.65
CA GLN A 190 5.61 -9.17 2.35
C GLN A 190 4.38 -10.03 1.98
N VAL A 191 3.32 -9.37 1.51
CA VAL A 191 2.13 -10.03 0.94
C VAL A 191 2.44 -10.52 -0.46
N LEU A 192 2.15 -11.79 -0.72
CA LEU A 192 2.34 -12.48 -1.99
C LEU A 192 0.99 -12.76 -2.65
N LEU A 193 0.99 -13.04 -3.95
CA LEU A 193 -0.24 -13.36 -4.70
C LEU A 193 -0.96 -14.61 -4.15
N SER A 194 -0.23 -15.54 -3.52
CA SER A 194 -0.81 -16.73 -2.88
C SER A 194 -1.61 -16.43 -1.62
N ASP A 195 -1.47 -15.23 -1.07
CA ASP A 195 -2.19 -14.79 0.14
C ASP A 195 -3.52 -14.11 -0.20
N LEU A 196 -3.78 -13.85 -1.49
CA LEU A 196 -4.96 -13.15 -2.02
C LEU A 196 -5.98 -14.14 -2.58
#